data_AF-A0A916VMV5-F1
#
_entry.id   AF-A0A916VMV5-F1
#
_cell.length_a   1.000
_cell.length_b   1.000
_cell.length_c   1.000
_cell.angle_alpha   90.00
_cell.angle_beta   90.00
_cell.angle_gamma   90.00
#
_symmetry.space_group_name_H-M   'P 1'
#
loop_
_entity.id
_entity.type
_entity.pdbx_description
1 polymer ?
#
loop_
_entity_poly.entity_id
_entity_poly.type
_entity_poly.pdbx_seq_one_letter_code
_entity_poly.pdbx_strand_id
1 'polypeptide(L)'
;MEMKPIVLGFAGKIASGKSTLSKEISQHLGWQYISFGDYVCTVARSRNLEESREVLQNLGASLIDQGIEKFCQSVLAQVNWKPLQPLVIDGIRHVEVLKTLRRIISPLEFRLVFICIDEKFVMLV
;
A
#
# COMPACT_ATOMS: atom_id res chain seq x y z
N MET A 1 -11.30 -1.37 26.22
CA MET A 1 -10.00 -0.73 25.91
C MET A 1 -10.21 0.14 24.69
N GLU A 2 -9.96 1.44 24.80
CA GLU A 2 -9.98 2.32 23.63
C GLU A 2 -8.69 2.08 22.84
N MET A 3 -8.81 1.52 21.63
CA MET A 3 -7.65 1.35 20.76
C MET A 3 -7.21 2.72 20.27
N LYS A 4 -5.95 3.07 20.52
CA LYS A 4 -5.34 4.21 19.84
C LYS A 4 -5.32 3.92 18.33
N PRO A 5 -5.69 4.90 17.49
CA PRO A 5 -5.64 4.72 16.05
C PRO A 5 -4.22 4.39 15.60
N ILE A 6 -4.11 3.53 14.58
CA ILE A 6 -2.83 3.03 14.06
C ILE A 6 -2.96 2.82 12.56
N VAL A 7 -1.85 2.99 11.83
CA VAL A 7 -1.77 2.61 10.43
C VAL A 7 -1.02 1.29 10.28
N LEU A 8 -1.63 0.36 9.56
CA LEU A 8 -1.03 -0.92 9.21
C LEU A 8 -0.60 -0.90 7.74
N GLY A 9 0.71 -0.94 7.50
CA GLY A 9 1.29 -1.15 6.18
C GLY A 9 1.55 -2.63 5.93
N PHE A 10 1.27 -3.11 4.73
CA PHE A 10 1.50 -4.51 4.35
C PHE A 10 2.57 -4.62 3.26
N ALA A 11 3.56 -5.48 3.50
CA ALA A 11 4.60 -5.87 2.56
C ALA A 11 4.70 -7.40 2.47
N GLY A 12 5.24 -7.92 1.36
CA GLY A 12 5.32 -9.37 1.11
C GLY A 12 5.51 -9.68 -0.37
N LYS A 13 5.96 -10.91 -0.67
CA LYS A 13 6.13 -11.38 -2.05
C LYS A 13 4.80 -11.36 -2.81
N ILE A 14 4.85 -11.31 -4.14
CA ILE A 14 3.66 -11.51 -4.98
C ILE A 14 3.11 -12.92 -4.72
N ALA A 15 1.79 -13.08 -4.83
CA ALA A 15 1.08 -14.33 -4.54
C ALA A 15 1.22 -14.85 -3.09
N SER A 16 1.71 -14.04 -2.15
CA SER A 16 1.78 -14.38 -0.72
C SER A 16 0.46 -14.26 0.04
N GLY A 17 -0.68 -14.03 -0.65
CA GLY A 17 -1.97 -13.79 0.01
C GLY A 17 -2.08 -12.46 0.77
N LYS A 18 -1.03 -11.63 0.78
CA LYS A 18 -0.98 -10.35 1.49
C LYS A 18 -2.18 -9.43 1.20
N SER A 19 -2.51 -9.24 -0.08
CA SER A 19 -3.61 -8.34 -0.47
C SER A 19 -4.98 -8.89 -0.06
N THR A 20 -5.13 -10.21 0.03
CA THR A 20 -6.32 -10.84 0.62
C THR A 20 -6.39 -10.52 2.10
N LEU A 21 -5.32 -10.80 2.85
CA LEU A 21 -5.27 -10.57 4.29
C LEU A 21 -5.49 -9.10 4.68
N SER A 22 -4.86 -8.17 3.97
CA SER A 22 -4.98 -6.73 4.28
C SER A 22 -6.39 -6.20 4.02
N LYS A 23 -7.07 -6.68 2.96
CA LYS A 23 -8.49 -6.35 2.71
C LYS A 23 -9.41 -6.92 3.78
N GLU A 24 -9.24 -8.19 4.16
CA GLU A 24 -10.04 -8.81 5.23
C GLU A 24 -9.85 -8.06 6.56
N ILE A 25 -8.61 -7.70 6.93
CA ILE A 25 -8.34 -6.91 8.13
C ILE A 25 -9.07 -5.56 8.10
N SER A 26 -9.01 -4.84 6.97
CA SER A 26 -9.75 -3.58 6.81
C SER A 26 -11.25 -3.77 6.99
N GLN A 27 -11.84 -4.79 6.37
CA GLN A 27 -13.28 -5.08 6.47
C GLN A 27 -13.69 -5.44 7.90
N HIS A 28 -12.96 -6.36 8.55
CA HIS A 28 -13.27 -6.80 9.91
C HIS A 28 -13.14 -5.68 10.95
N LEU A 29 -12.22 -4.73 10.74
CA LEU A 29 -12.01 -3.60 11.65
C LEU A 29 -12.85 -2.37 11.27
N GLY A 30 -13.50 -2.36 10.11
CA GLY A 30 -14.19 -1.19 9.57
C GLY A 30 -13.25 -0.03 9.23
N TRP A 31 -12.00 -0.31 8.90
CA TRP A 31 -10.98 0.70 8.59
C TRP A 31 -10.90 0.97 7.10
N GLN A 32 -10.50 2.18 6.72
CA GLN A 32 -10.25 2.49 5.32
C GLN A 32 -9.08 1.64 4.78
N TYR A 33 -9.12 1.37 3.48
CA TYR A 33 -8.11 0.60 2.76
C TYR A 33 -7.63 1.39 1.55
N ILE A 34 -6.31 1.44 1.36
CA ILE A 34 -5.67 1.91 0.14
C ILE A 34 -4.60 0.94 -0.30
N SER A 35 -4.29 0.95 -1.59
CA SER A 35 -3.26 0.13 -2.19
C SER A 35 -2.40 0.96 -3.13
N PHE A 36 -1.09 0.76 -3.08
CA PHE A 36 -0.17 1.30 -4.08
C PHE A 36 -0.44 0.69 -5.46
N GLY A 37 -0.77 -0.60 -5.51
CA GLY A 37 -1.09 -1.28 -6.77
C GLY A 37 -2.33 -0.69 -7.44
N ASP A 38 -3.42 -0.51 -6.67
CA ASP A 38 -4.69 0.01 -7.20
C ASP A 38 -4.54 1.46 -7.68
N TYR A 39 -3.74 2.27 -6.96
CA TYR A 39 -3.39 3.61 -7.42
C TYR A 39 -2.64 3.60 -8.74
N VAL A 40 -1.61 2.76 -8.88
CA VAL A 40 -0.80 2.69 -10.11
C VAL A 40 -1.66 2.21 -11.28
N CYS A 41 -2.55 1.23 -11.09
CA CYS A 41 -3.55 0.83 -12.09
C CYS A 41 -4.45 2.00 -12.49
N THR A 42 -4.93 2.79 -11.52
CA THR A 42 -5.76 3.98 -11.78
C THR A 42 -5.03 5.01 -12.63
N VAL A 43 -3.75 5.27 -12.33
CA VAL A 43 -2.91 6.16 -13.12
C VAL A 43 -2.65 5.60 -14.52
N ALA A 44 -2.39 4.30 -14.65
CA ALA A 44 -2.20 3.64 -15.95
C ALA A 44 -3.43 3.81 -16.85
N ARG A 45 -4.63 3.52 -16.32
CA ARG A 45 -5.91 3.73 -17.02
C ARG A 45 -6.09 5.18 -17.44
N SER A 46 -5.82 6.14 -16.56
CA SER A 46 -5.93 7.58 -16.89
C SER A 46 -4.97 8.02 -18.01
N ARG A 47 -3.89 7.28 -18.22
CA ARG A 47 -2.88 7.53 -19.25
C ARG A 47 -3.06 6.64 -20.49
N ASN A 48 -4.14 5.85 -20.56
CA ASN A 48 -4.37 4.85 -21.61
C ASN A 48 -3.18 3.89 -21.78
N LEU A 49 -2.53 3.51 -20.68
CA LEU A 49 -1.46 2.52 -20.67
C LEU A 49 -2.03 1.12 -20.48
N GLU A 50 -1.34 0.12 -21.02
CA GLU A 50 -1.62 -1.28 -20.75
C GLU A 50 -1.42 -1.59 -19.26
N GLU A 51 -2.31 -2.40 -18.67
CA GLU A 51 -2.21 -2.83 -17.27
C GLU A 51 -1.37 -4.11 -17.13
N SER A 52 -0.36 -4.29 -17.97
CA SER A 52 0.56 -5.41 -17.85
C SER A 52 1.48 -5.20 -16.64
N ARG A 53 1.92 -6.30 -16.04
CA ARG A 53 2.74 -6.28 -14.82
C ARG A 53 4.01 -5.44 -14.99
N GLU A 54 4.68 -5.58 -16.12
CA GLU A 54 5.89 -4.83 -16.43
C GLU A 54 5.60 -3.33 -16.51
N VAL A 55 4.55 -2.93 -17.24
CA VAL A 55 4.15 -1.52 -17.40
C VAL A 55 3.79 -0.91 -16.04
N LEU A 56 3.02 -1.61 -15.21
CA LEU A 56 2.65 -1.12 -13.88
C LEU A 56 3.86 -0.99 -12.95
N GLN A 57 4.81 -1.92 -12.99
CA GLN A 57 6.03 -1.81 -12.18
C GLN A 57 6.90 -0.63 -12.64
N ASN A 58 7.07 -0.45 -13.95
CA ASN A 58 7.81 0.67 -14.53
C ASN A 58 7.13 2.01 -14.21
N LEU A 59 5.80 2.07 -14.29
CA LEU A 59 5.03 3.25 -13.92
C LEU A 59 5.19 3.57 -12.43
N GLY A 60 5.09 2.56 -11.56
CA GLY A 60 5.30 2.74 -10.12
C GLY A 60 6.69 3.27 -9.78
N ALA A 61 7.74 2.74 -10.41
CA ALA A 61 9.11 3.24 -10.27
C ALA A 61 9.22 4.70 -10.75
N SER A 62 8.66 5.02 -11.91
CA SER A 62 8.67 6.38 -12.45
C SER A 62 7.94 7.39 -11.54
N LEU A 63 6.84 6.97 -10.89
CA LEU A 63 6.13 7.83 -9.92
C LEU A 63 6.96 8.10 -8.66
N ILE A 64 7.80 7.15 -8.24
CA ILE A 64 8.76 7.35 -7.14
C ILE A 64 9.83 8.36 -7.59
N ASP A 65 10.40 8.19 -8.78
CA ASP A 65 11.44 9.07 -9.33
C ASP A 65 10.95 10.50 -9.52
N GLN A 66 9.67 10.68 -9.87
CA GLN A 66 9.00 11.98 -9.98
C GLN A 66 8.72 12.65 -8.63
N GLY A 67 8.87 11.94 -7.52
CA GLY A 67 8.70 12.48 -6.17
C GLY A 67 7.95 11.54 -5.24
N ILE A 68 8.71 10.80 -4.43
CA ILE A 68 8.18 9.80 -3.50
C ILE A 68 7.16 10.34 -2.49
N GLU A 69 7.34 11.57 -2.01
CA GLU A 69 6.41 12.20 -1.07
C GLU A 69 5.07 12.52 -1.74
N LYS A 70 5.11 13.13 -2.93
CA LYS A 70 3.93 13.39 -3.75
C LYS A 70 3.20 12.09 -4.08
N PHE A 71 3.94 11.02 -4.38
CA PHE A 71 3.36 9.71 -4.64
C PHE A 71 2.63 9.15 -3.42
N CYS A 72 3.26 9.15 -2.24
CA CYS A 72 2.62 8.70 -1.00
C CYS A 72 1.37 9.51 -0.65
N GLN A 73 1.44 10.84 -0.79
CA GLN A 73 0.28 11.72 -0.57
C GLN A 73 -0.87 11.43 -1.54
N SER A 74 -0.55 11.19 -2.81
CA SER A 74 -1.56 10.86 -3.83
C SER A 74 -2.22 9.50 -3.56
N VAL A 75 -1.47 8.53 -3.04
CA VAL A 75 -1.99 7.23 -2.64
C VAL A 75 -2.93 7.38 -1.43
N LEU A 76 -2.57 8.18 -0.42
CA LEU A 76 -3.42 8.48 0.74
C LEU A 76 -4.71 9.23 0.36
N ALA A 77 -4.65 10.09 -0.66
CA ALA A 77 -5.79 10.88 -1.12
C ALA A 77 -6.92 10.05 -1.77
N GLN A 78 -6.69 8.77 -2.09
CA GLN A 78 -7.72 7.88 -2.66
C GLN A 78 -8.97 7.76 -1.78
N VAL A 79 -8.84 7.95 -0.46
CA VAL A 79 -9.93 7.73 0.50
C VAL A 79 -10.24 8.95 1.37
N ASN A 80 -9.81 10.15 0.99
CA ASN A 80 -9.93 11.37 1.82
C ASN A 80 -9.47 11.12 3.28
N TRP A 81 -8.40 10.35 3.45
CA TRP A 81 -7.90 9.98 4.77
C TRP A 81 -7.56 11.23 5.58
N LYS A 82 -8.02 11.27 6.84
CA LYS A 82 -7.71 12.36 7.77
C LYS A 82 -6.65 11.91 8.77
N PRO A 83 -5.75 12.82 9.20
CA PRO A 83 -4.83 12.54 10.29
C PRO A 83 -5.55 11.96 11.51
N LEU A 84 -4.89 11.04 12.21
CA LEU A 84 -5.40 10.32 13.38
C LEU A 84 -6.53 9.31 13.11
N GLN A 85 -6.88 9.02 11.85
CA GLN A 85 -7.76 7.91 11.51
C GLN A 85 -6.95 6.62 11.27
N PRO A 86 -7.44 5.45 11.72
CA PRO A 86 -6.77 4.20 11.41
C PRO A 86 -6.89 3.87 9.92
N LEU A 87 -5.90 3.17 9.38
CA LEU A 87 -5.80 2.93 7.94
C LEU A 87 -5.04 1.63 7.65
N VAL A 88 -5.47 0.91 6.62
CA VAL A 88 -4.72 -0.19 6.03
C VAL A 88 -4.12 0.26 4.70
N ILE A 89 -2.80 0.07 4.54
CA ILE A 89 -2.05 0.40 3.34
C ILE A 89 -1.43 -0.87 2.76
N ASP A 90 -1.85 -1.27 1.58
CA ASP A 90 -1.35 -2.46 0.88
C ASP A 90 -0.28 -2.14 -0.16
N GLY A 91 0.67 -3.07 -0.33
CA GLY A 91 1.60 -3.04 -1.46
C GLY A 91 2.84 -2.17 -1.25
N ILE A 92 3.33 -2.07 -0.02
CA ILE A 92 4.59 -1.37 0.28
C ILE A 92 5.76 -2.25 -0.20
N ARG A 93 6.48 -1.77 -1.23
CA ARG A 93 7.58 -2.52 -1.88
C ARG A 93 8.96 -1.86 -1.72
N HIS A 94 8.99 -0.56 -1.44
CA HIS A 94 10.24 0.20 -1.36
C HIS A 94 10.47 0.71 0.06
N VAL A 95 11.70 0.59 0.56
CA VAL A 95 12.08 1.06 1.90
C VAL A 95 11.88 2.57 2.04
N GLU A 96 12.16 3.34 0.98
CA GLU A 96 11.95 4.79 1.00
C GLU A 96 10.47 5.17 1.09
N VAL A 97 9.56 4.35 0.53
CA VAL A 97 8.11 4.57 0.67
C VAL A 97 7.71 4.36 2.13
N LEU A 98 8.22 3.32 2.79
CA LEU A 98 7.98 3.08 4.21
C LEU A 98 8.47 4.26 5.08
N LYS A 99 9.69 4.75 4.83
CA LYS A 99 10.25 5.90 5.57
C LYS A 99 9.40 7.16 5.36
N THR A 100 8.99 7.41 4.12
CA THR A 100 8.15 8.56 3.75
C THR A 100 6.78 8.48 4.41
N LEU A 101 6.12 7.32 4.38
CA LEU A 101 4.83 7.11 5.05
C LEU A 101 4.92 7.34 6.56
N ARG A 102 5.95 6.82 7.23
CA ARG A 102 6.16 7.06 8.67
C ARG A 102 6.25 8.55 9.01
N ARG A 103 6.89 9.35 8.16
CA ARG A 103 6.99 10.80 8.34
C ARG A 103 5.63 11.50 8.13
N ILE A 104 4.90 11.14 7.06
CA ILE A 104 3.59 11.74 6.74
C ILE A 104 2.54 11.40 7.82
N ILE A 105 2.58 10.18 8.35
CA ILE A 105 1.56 9.65 9.27
C ILE A 105 1.80 10.09 10.72
N SER A 106 3.01 10.53 11.06
CA SER A 106 3.34 11.10 12.36
C SER A 106 2.33 12.19 12.78
N PRO A 107 1.84 12.20 14.03
CA PRO A 107 2.33 11.43 15.18
C PRO A 107 1.70 10.05 15.34
N LEU A 108 0.85 9.61 14.39
CA LEU A 108 0.19 8.32 14.50
C LEU A 108 1.19 7.17 14.35
N GLU A 109 0.95 6.08 15.09
CA GLU A 109 1.80 4.91 15.01
C GLU A 109 1.64 4.22 13.65
N PHE A 110 2.77 3.83 13.06
CA PHE A 110 2.82 3.06 11.82
C PHE A 110 3.51 1.72 12.05
N ARG A 111 2.80 0.62 11.80
CA ARG A 111 3.35 -0.75 11.86
C ARG A 111 3.37 -1.37 10.48
N LEU A 112 4.53 -1.92 10.13
CA LEU A 112 4.67 -2.74 8.92
C LEU A 112 4.43 -4.20 9.29
N VAL A 113 3.49 -4.84 8.60
CA VAL A 113 3.24 -6.29 8.64
C VAL A 113 3.86 -6.90 7.39
N PHE A 114 4.85 -7.77 7.58
CA PHE A 114 5.48 -8.50 6.49
C PHE A 114 4.90 -9.91 6.40
N ILE A 115 4.30 -10.24 5.27
CA ILE A 115 3.74 -11.56 5.01
C ILE A 115 4.79 -12.41 4.29
N CYS A 116 5.22 -13.45 4.98
CA CYS A 116 6.14 -14.45 4.45
C CYS A 116 5.41 -15.78 4.33
N ILE A 117 5.54 -16.42 3.17
CA ILE A 117 5.07 -17.78 2.91
C ILE A 117 6.28 -18.60 2.49
N ASP A 118 6.37 -19.83 2.99
CA ASP A 118 7.37 -20.80 2.58
C ASP A 118 7.27 -21.01 1.05
N GLU A 119 8.41 -20.99 0.37
CA GLU A 119 8.46 -20.97 -1.11
C GLU A 119 7.73 -22.14 -1.74
N LYS A 120 7.65 -23.29 -1.05
CA LYS A 120 6.88 -24.45 -1.50
C LYS A 120 5.38 -24.21 -1.65
N PHE A 121 4.84 -23.14 -1.06
CA PHE A 121 3.42 -22.76 -1.15
C PHE A 121 3.19 -21.51 -2.01
N VAL A 122 4.24 -20.90 -2.55
CA VAL A 122 4.08 -19.81 -3.51
C VAL A 122 3.76 -20.44 -4.86
N MET A 123 2.50 -20.40 -5.26
CA MET A 123 2.13 -20.77 -6.64
C MET A 123 2.84 -19.80 -7.58
N LEU A 124 3.72 -20.32 -8.44
CA LEU A 124 4.33 -19.56 -9.52
C LEU A 124 3.20 -19.15 -10.48
N VAL A 125 2.87 -17.86 -10.46
CA VAL A 125 1.94 -17.21 -11.41
C VAL A 125 2.74 -16.33 -12.35
#